data_AF-A0A917GPW9-F1
#
_entry.id   AF-A0A917GPW9-F1
#
_cell.length_a   1.000
_cell.length_b   1.000
_cell.length_c   1.000
_cell.angle_alpha   90.00
_cell.angle_beta   90.00
_cell.angle_gamma   90.00
#
_symmetry.space_group_name_H-M   'P 1'
#
loop_
_entity.id
_entity.type
_entity.pdbx_description
1 polymer ?
#
loop_
_entity_poly.entity_id
_entity_poly.type
_entity_poly.pdbx_seq_one_letter_code
_entity_poly.pdbx_strand_id
1 'polypeptide(L)'
;MKENVDKYIEKLVDKAMKDSVLESPSFDFTSLVMQQVTAKSKVTVYEPLISKKVWFAVFASVIALILFVLLSADTQQNSWFITKDFNLISKLKFSNPFSGFKLGTTTMYGIMLLSMMVCIQIPMLKSYFDKRLNSN
;
A
#
# COMPACT_ATOMS: atom_id res chain seq x y z
N MET A 1 -73.57 -10.37 8.35
CA MET A 1 -73.35 -9.94 9.75
C MET A 1 -71.88 -9.74 10.11
N LYS A 2 -70.92 -10.51 9.58
CA LYS A 2 -69.48 -10.28 9.87
C LYS A 2 -68.84 -9.19 8.99
N GLU A 3 -69.18 -9.16 7.71
CA GLU A 3 -68.62 -8.22 6.71
C GLU A 3 -68.86 -6.73 7.03
N ASN A 4 -70.00 -6.42 7.66
CA ASN A 4 -70.37 -5.07 8.10
C ASN A 4 -69.62 -4.64 9.37
N VAL A 5 -69.08 -5.57 10.16
CA VAL A 5 -68.24 -5.29 11.33
C VAL A 5 -66.82 -4.98 10.87
N ASP A 6 -66.27 -5.75 9.92
CA ASP A 6 -64.92 -5.52 9.39
C ASP A 6 -64.79 -4.14 8.73
N LYS A 7 -65.79 -3.73 7.93
CA LYS A 7 -65.85 -2.37 7.36
C LYS A 7 -65.91 -1.25 8.40
N TYR A 8 -66.47 -1.53 9.58
CA TYR A 8 -66.53 -0.54 10.66
C TYR A 8 -65.17 -0.40 11.34
N ILE A 9 -64.48 -1.52 11.58
CA ILE A 9 -63.13 -1.53 12.14
C ILE A 9 -62.14 -0.84 11.19
N GLU A 10 -62.20 -1.13 9.88
CA GLU A 10 -61.35 -0.47 8.87
C GLU A 10 -61.55 1.05 8.86
N LYS A 11 -62.80 1.52 8.92
CA LYS A 11 -63.10 2.97 9.03
C LYS A 11 -62.58 3.61 10.31
N LEU A 12 -62.55 2.87 11.42
CA LEU A 12 -61.99 3.38 12.69
C LEU A 12 -60.47 3.49 12.60
N VAL A 13 -59.80 2.50 12.00
CA VAL A 13 -58.34 2.51 11.79
C VAL A 13 -57.94 3.64 10.84
N ASP A 14 -58.64 3.79 9.72
CA ASP A 14 -58.39 4.87 8.76
C ASP A 14 -58.57 6.26 9.38
N LYS A 15 -59.58 6.42 10.25
CA LYS A 15 -59.81 7.68 10.94
C LYS A 15 -58.72 7.96 11.96
N ALA A 16 -58.34 6.95 12.76
CA ALA A 16 -57.26 7.08 13.72
C ALA A 16 -55.91 7.41 13.05
N MET A 17 -55.62 6.81 11.89
CA MET A 17 -54.41 7.06 11.11
C MET A 17 -54.42 8.42 10.39
N LYS A 18 -55.58 8.93 10.00
CA LYS A 18 -55.70 10.30 9.44
C LYS A 18 -55.57 11.39 10.49
N ASP A 19 -56.08 11.15 11.70
CA ASP A 19 -56.06 12.12 12.79
C ASP A 19 -54.67 12.18 13.48
N SER A 20 -53.83 11.18 13.30
CA SER A 20 -52.41 11.27 13.65
C SER A 20 -51.68 12.22 12.70
N VAL A 21 -51.30 13.38 13.22
CA VAL A 21 -50.41 14.33 12.54
C VAL A 21 -49.12 13.60 12.19
N LEU A 22 -48.83 13.50 10.89
CA LEU A 22 -47.54 13.02 10.41
C LEU A 22 -46.46 13.98 10.93
N GLU A 23 -45.63 13.50 11.86
CA GLU A 23 -44.49 14.26 12.35
C GLU A 23 -43.55 14.53 11.17
N SER A 24 -43.58 15.77 10.68
CA SER A 24 -42.62 16.24 9.70
C SER A 24 -41.28 16.41 10.40
N PRO A 25 -40.17 15.97 9.79
CA PRO A 25 -38.86 16.37 10.28
C PRO A 25 -38.77 17.90 10.31
N SER A 26 -37.93 18.42 11.22
CA SER A 26 -37.62 19.85 11.27
C SER A 26 -37.08 20.33 9.93
N PHE A 27 -37.31 21.60 9.59
CA PHE A 27 -36.85 22.22 8.34
C PHE A 27 -35.36 21.94 8.06
N ASP A 28 -34.52 21.96 9.11
CA ASP A 28 -33.07 21.77 9.00
C ASP A 28 -32.59 20.32 9.17
N PHE A 29 -33.49 19.33 9.23
CA PHE A 29 -33.14 17.94 9.54
C PHE A 29 -32.07 17.39 8.58
N THR A 30 -32.27 17.56 7.28
CA THR A 30 -31.31 17.10 6.26
C THR A 30 -29.97 17.82 6.39
N SER A 31 -29.98 19.12 6.71
CA SER A 31 -28.77 19.92 6.89
C SER A 31 -27.96 19.43 8.09
N LEU A 32 -28.61 19.20 9.22
CA LEU A 32 -27.99 18.70 10.45
C LEU A 32 -27.44 17.27 10.27
N VAL A 33 -28.21 16.40 9.60
CA VAL A 33 -27.74 15.04 9.28
C VAL A 33 -26.54 15.08 8.35
N MET A 34 -26.59 15.88 7.27
CA MET A 34 -25.46 16.02 6.35
C MET A 34 -24.25 16.64 7.03
N GLN A 35 -24.43 17.61 7.92
CA GLN A 35 -23.33 18.20 8.70
C GLN A 35 -22.64 17.15 9.59
N GLN A 36 -23.42 16.29 10.25
CA GLN A 36 -22.90 15.20 11.09
C GLN A 36 -22.20 14.12 10.26
N VAL A 37 -22.77 13.78 9.09
CA VAL A 37 -22.22 12.78 8.15
C VAL A 37 -20.93 13.30 7.51
N THR A 38 -20.87 14.56 7.10
CA THR A 38 -19.67 15.17 6.53
C THR A 38 -18.57 15.36 7.58
N ALA A 39 -18.92 15.71 8.82
CA ALA A 39 -17.96 15.81 9.92
C ALA A 39 -17.37 14.43 10.32
N LYS A 40 -18.13 13.35 10.18
CA LYS A 40 -17.64 11.97 10.37
C LYS A 40 -17.01 11.35 9.12
N SER A 41 -17.31 11.87 7.94
CA SER A 41 -16.62 11.60 6.69
C SER A 41 -15.25 12.27 6.72
N LYS A 42 -14.38 11.79 7.62
CA LYS A 42 -12.95 11.82 7.33
C LYS A 42 -12.78 10.93 6.12
N VAL A 43 -12.89 11.57 4.94
CA VAL A 43 -12.37 11.04 3.68
C VAL A 43 -11.04 10.42 4.03
N THR A 44 -10.91 9.12 3.83
CA THR A 44 -9.65 8.42 3.99
C THR A 44 -8.70 9.01 2.97
N VAL A 45 -8.01 10.08 3.35
CA VAL A 45 -7.03 10.74 2.50
C VAL A 45 -6.00 9.66 2.21
N TYR A 46 -5.96 9.25 0.95
CA TYR A 46 -5.06 8.22 0.48
C TYR A 46 -3.63 8.74 0.65
N GLU A 47 -3.01 8.38 1.76
CA GLU A 47 -1.62 8.65 2.01
C GLU A 47 -0.81 7.55 1.31
N PRO A 48 0.16 7.90 0.45
CA PRO A 48 0.97 6.90 -0.23
C PRO A 48 1.68 6.03 0.82
N LEU A 49 1.36 4.73 0.86
CA LEU A 49 1.88 3.74 1.82
C LEU A 49 3.41 3.73 1.94
N ILE A 50 4.11 4.19 0.91
CA ILE A 50 5.56 4.40 0.91
C ILE A 50 5.81 5.84 0.50
N SER A 51 6.35 6.63 1.42
CA SER A 51 6.83 7.98 1.13
C SER A 51 7.88 7.96 0.03
N LYS A 52 7.92 8.99 -0.83
CA LYS A 52 8.91 9.14 -1.92
C LYS A 52 10.36 8.95 -1.44
N LYS A 53 10.64 9.29 -0.18
CA LYS A 53 11.94 9.12 0.48
C LYS A 53 12.36 7.65 0.62
N VAL A 54 11.41 6.76 0.91
CA VAL A 54 11.67 5.32 1.07
C VAL A 54 11.99 4.67 -0.28
N TRP A 55 11.38 5.15 -1.37
CA TRP A 55 11.74 4.73 -2.72
C TRP A 55 13.20 5.06 -3.08
N PHE A 56 13.67 6.23 -2.67
CA PHE A 56 15.07 6.61 -2.82
C PHE A 56 16.00 5.70 -2.02
N ALA A 57 15.62 5.33 -0.79
CA ALA A 57 16.39 4.41 0.05
C ALA A 57 16.49 3.00 -0.56
N VAL A 58 15.41 2.48 -1.14
CA VAL A 58 15.43 1.18 -1.85
C VAL A 58 16.37 1.24 -3.05
N PHE A 59 16.29 2.29 -3.86
CA PHE A 59 17.18 2.47 -5.00
C PHE A 59 18.65 2.58 -4.59
N ALA A 60 18.94 3.35 -3.54
CA ALA A 60 20.28 3.46 -2.96
C ALA A 60 20.80 2.12 -2.44
N SER A 61 19.95 1.31 -1.80
CA SER A 61 20.31 -0.04 -1.32
C SER A 61 20.71 -0.98 -2.46
N VAL A 62 19.98 -0.94 -3.58
CA VAL A 62 20.30 -1.74 -4.77
C VAL A 62 21.65 -1.31 -5.34
N ILE A 63 21.89 0.00 -5.47
CA ILE A 63 23.17 0.52 -5.95
C ILE A 63 24.31 0.12 -5.02
N ALA A 64 24.13 0.22 -3.70
CA ALA A 64 25.15 -0.16 -2.73
C ALA A 64 25.55 -1.63 -2.85
N LEU A 65 24.59 -2.53 -3.11
CA LEU A 65 24.87 -3.94 -3.33
C LEU A 65 25.59 -4.21 -4.64
N ILE A 66 25.20 -3.52 -5.72
CA ILE A 66 25.93 -3.62 -7.00
C ILE A 66 27.38 -3.19 -6.80
N LEU A 67 27.62 -2.07 -6.10
CA LEU A 67 28.97 -1.61 -5.78
C LEU A 67 29.73 -2.59 -4.89
N PHE A 68 29.07 -3.17 -3.87
CA PHE A 68 29.68 -4.17 -3.00
C PHE A 68 30.14 -5.42 -3.78
N VAL A 69 29.33 -5.90 -4.72
CA VAL A 69 29.69 -7.02 -5.59
C VAL A 69 30.87 -6.66 -6.49
N LEU A 70 30.87 -5.46 -7.07
CA LEU A 70 31.96 -5.00 -7.94
C LEU A 70 33.27 -4.81 -7.18
N LEU A 71 33.24 -4.36 -5.92
CA LEU A 71 34.43 -4.16 -5.08
C LEU A 71 34.96 -5.45 -4.46
N SER A 72 34.10 -6.46 -4.26
CA SER A 72 34.46 -7.76 -3.68
C SER A 72 34.80 -8.81 -4.73
N ALA A 73 34.64 -8.49 -6.02
CA ALA A 73 35.03 -9.36 -7.11
C ALA A 73 36.55 -9.37 -7.24
N ASP A 74 37.20 -10.32 -6.56
CA ASP A 74 38.54 -10.75 -6.95
C ASP A 74 38.49 -11.25 -8.39
N THR A 75 39.49 -10.86 -9.18
CA THR A 75 39.59 -11.09 -10.64
C THR A 75 39.75 -12.57 -10.98
N GLN A 76 38.72 -13.38 -10.76
CA GLN A 76 38.64 -14.71 -11.33
C GLN A 76 37.92 -14.57 -12.67
N GLN A 77 38.68 -14.65 -13.76
CA GLN A 77 38.24 -14.60 -15.15
C GLN A 77 37.25 -15.73 -15.45
N ASN A 78 35.99 -15.57 -15.04
CA ASN A 78 34.89 -16.36 -15.57
C ASN A 78 34.32 -15.58 -16.75
N SER A 79 34.84 -15.97 -17.93
CA SER A 79 34.72 -15.39 -19.28
C SER A 79 33.31 -15.07 -19.81
N TRP A 80 32.25 -15.18 -19.01
CA TRP A 80 30.88 -15.02 -19.54
C TRP A 80 30.33 -13.60 -19.42
N PHE A 81 30.76 -12.79 -18.43
CA PHE A 81 30.07 -11.53 -18.11
C PHE A 81 30.84 -10.22 -18.34
N ILE A 82 32.12 -10.23 -18.70
CA ILE A 82 32.90 -8.98 -18.77
C ILE A 82 33.81 -8.95 -20.01
N THR A 83 33.24 -8.46 -21.11
CA THR A 83 33.96 -7.76 -22.18
C THR A 83 33.30 -6.41 -22.42
N LYS A 84 33.19 -5.61 -21.36
CA LYS A 84 33.08 -4.17 -21.49
C LYS A 84 34.02 -3.56 -20.47
N ASP A 85 35.00 -2.83 -20.97
CA ASP A 85 36.03 -2.15 -20.19
C ASP A 85 35.43 -1.29 -19.08
N PHE A 86 35.37 -1.84 -17.86
CA PHE A 86 35.03 -1.12 -16.64
C PHE A 86 36.22 -0.28 -16.14
N ASN A 87 36.92 0.39 -17.06
CA ASN A 87 38.12 1.19 -16.75
C ASN A 87 37.80 2.48 -15.95
N LEU A 88 36.52 2.84 -15.80
CA LEU A 88 36.07 3.92 -14.93
C LEU A 88 36.00 3.52 -13.46
N ILE A 89 35.71 2.25 -13.16
CA ILE A 89 35.56 1.75 -11.79
C ILE A 89 36.94 1.38 -11.22
N SER A 90 37.83 0.83 -12.05
CA SER A 90 39.22 0.51 -11.65
C SER A 90 40.05 1.73 -11.26
N LYS A 91 39.70 2.93 -11.76
CA LYS A 91 40.35 4.20 -11.41
C LYS A 91 39.94 4.72 -10.04
N LEU A 92 38.77 4.31 -9.53
CA LEU A 92 38.37 4.55 -8.15
C LEU A 92 39.13 3.57 -7.25
N LYS A 93 40.30 3.98 -6.76
CA LYS A 93 41.03 3.24 -5.70
C LYS A 93 40.27 3.36 -4.38
N PHE A 94 39.12 2.71 -4.28
CA PHE A 94 38.40 2.56 -3.03
C PHE A 94 39.10 1.45 -2.25
N SER A 95 39.80 1.81 -1.17
CA SER A 95 40.37 0.81 -0.26
C SER A 95 39.21 0.02 0.32
N ASN A 96 39.09 -1.26 -0.05
CA ASN A 96 37.96 -2.10 0.34
C ASN A 96 37.96 -2.24 1.88
N PRO A 97 37.07 -1.55 2.62
CA PRO A 97 37.10 -1.55 4.09
C PRO A 97 36.70 -2.92 4.67
N PHE A 98 36.22 -3.82 3.81
CA PHE A 98 35.82 -5.19 4.12
C PHE A 98 36.87 -6.23 3.68
N SER A 99 38.12 -5.83 3.42
CA SER A 99 39.19 -6.74 2.95
C SER A 99 39.49 -7.93 3.88
N GLY A 100 39.10 -7.86 5.15
CA GLY A 100 39.18 -8.97 6.11
C GLY A 100 38.03 -9.98 6.02
N PHE A 101 36.97 -9.67 5.26
CA PHE A 101 35.74 -10.44 5.21
C PHE A 101 35.69 -11.31 3.94
N LYS A 102 36.24 -12.53 4.03
CA LYS A 102 36.21 -13.50 2.93
C LYS A 102 34.89 -14.28 2.95
N LEU A 103 33.91 -13.81 2.17
CA LEU A 103 32.69 -14.56 1.91
C LEU A 103 32.94 -15.64 0.86
N GLY A 104 32.42 -16.85 1.10
CA GLY A 104 32.42 -17.91 0.09
C GLY A 104 31.57 -17.50 -1.11
N THR A 105 31.94 -17.94 -2.31
CA THR A 105 31.23 -17.63 -3.56
C THR A 105 29.74 -17.96 -3.48
N THR A 106 29.37 -19.10 -2.88
CA THR A 106 27.97 -19.49 -2.64
C THR A 106 27.23 -18.49 -1.74
N THR A 107 27.86 -18.00 -0.68
CA THR A 107 27.25 -17.02 0.24
C THR A 107 27.06 -15.66 -0.44
N MET A 108 28.01 -15.26 -1.28
CA MET A 108 27.92 -14.05 -2.10
C MET A 108 26.71 -14.09 -3.05
N TYR A 109 26.56 -15.19 -3.79
CA TYR A 109 25.40 -15.38 -4.68
C TYR A 109 24.09 -15.46 -3.90
N GLY A 110 24.08 -16.09 -2.72
CA GLY A 110 22.92 -16.14 -1.83
C GLY A 110 22.46 -14.76 -1.37
N ILE A 111 23.39 -13.90 -0.94
CA ILE A 111 23.10 -12.52 -0.54
C ILE A 111 22.56 -11.69 -1.72
N MET A 112 23.13 -11.86 -2.91
CA MET A 112 22.69 -11.17 -4.12
C MET A 112 21.26 -11.55 -4.49
N LEU A 113 20.94 -12.85 -4.47
CA LEU A 113 19.61 -13.37 -4.76
C LEU A 113 18.60 -12.91 -3.70
N LEU A 114 18.95 -13.01 -2.41
CA LEU A 114 18.11 -12.59 -1.31
C LEU A 114 17.78 -11.10 -1.40
N SER A 115 18.76 -10.26 -1.70
CA SER A 115 18.47 -8.84 -1.86
C SER A 115 17.59 -8.55 -3.07
N MET A 116 17.78 -9.26 -4.19
CA MET A 116 16.90 -9.11 -5.34
C MET A 116 15.46 -9.53 -5.03
N MET A 117 15.31 -10.62 -4.27
CA MET A 117 14.01 -11.11 -3.79
C MET A 117 13.32 -10.07 -2.90
N VAL A 118 14.03 -9.46 -1.94
CA VAL A 118 13.49 -8.40 -1.08
C VAL A 118 13.06 -7.17 -1.90
N CYS A 119 13.82 -6.80 -2.93
CA CYS A 119 13.47 -5.68 -3.81
C CYS A 119 12.16 -5.91 -4.58
N ILE A 120 11.81 -7.17 -4.87
CA ILE A 120 10.55 -7.53 -5.53
C ILE A 120 9.42 -7.70 -4.50
N GLN A 121 9.72 -8.23 -3.32
CA GLN A 121 8.72 -8.45 -2.27
C GLN A 121 8.11 -7.17 -1.73
N ILE A 122 8.92 -6.11 -1.54
CA ILE A 122 8.44 -4.82 -1.02
C ILE A 122 7.34 -4.21 -1.92
N PRO A 123 7.52 -4.04 -3.25
CA PRO A 123 6.48 -3.51 -4.13
C PRO A 123 5.29 -4.47 -4.31
N MET A 124 5.52 -5.79 -4.29
CA MET A 124 4.43 -6.78 -4.35
C MET A 124 3.50 -6.65 -3.13
N LEU A 125 4.09 -6.56 -1.93
CA LEU A 125 3.33 -6.39 -0.69
C LEU A 125 2.62 -5.03 -0.64
N LYS A 126 3.29 -3.96 -1.10
CA LYS A 126 2.67 -2.64 -1.26
C LYS A 126 1.44 -2.70 -2.17
N SER A 127 1.56 -3.32 -3.35
CA SER A 127 0.45 -3.42 -4.31
C SER A 127 -0.74 -4.22 -3.74
N TYR A 128 -0.47 -5.27 -2.96
CA TYR A 128 -1.50 -6.05 -2.32
C TYR A 128 -2.29 -5.23 -1.29
N PHE A 129 -1.60 -4.48 -0.41
CA PHE A 129 -2.27 -3.64 0.59
C PHE A 129 -2.95 -2.40 -0.02
N ASP A 130 -2.35 -1.75 -1.03
CA ASP A 130 -2.98 -0.64 -1.77
C ASP A 130 -4.35 -1.07 -2.31
N LYS A 131 -4.46 -2.25 -2.93
CA LYS A 131 -5.72 -2.77 -3.50
C LYS A 131 -6.77 -3.08 -2.44
N ARG A 132 -6.36 -3.58 -1.27
CA ARG A 132 -7.28 -3.93 -0.18
C ARG A 132 -7.84 -2.69 0.53
N LEU A 133 -7.04 -1.64 0.64
CA LEU A 133 -7.42 -0.41 1.34
C LEU A 133 -8.15 0.58 0.44
N ASN A 134 -7.94 0.53 -0.88
CA ASN A 134 -8.58 1.39 -1.88
C ASN A 134 -9.84 0.77 -2.51
N SER A 135 -10.36 -0.31 -1.92
CA SER A 135 -11.63 -0.97 -2.28
C SER A 135 -12.66 -0.71 -1.17
N ASN A 136 -13.03 0.56 -1.02
CA ASN A 136 -14.22 1.07 -0.31
C ASN A 136 -14.63 2.38 -1.00
#